data_AF-A0A151JAB5-F1
#
_entry.id   AF-A0A151JAB5-F1
#
_cell.length_a   1.000
_cell.length_b   1.000
_cell.length_c   1.000
_cell.angle_alpha   90.00
_cell.angle_beta   90.00
_cell.angle_gamma   90.00
#
_symmetry.space_group_name_H-M   'P 1'
#
loop_
_entity.id
_entity.type
_entity.pdbx_description
1 polymer ?
#
loop_
_entity_poly.entity_id
_entity_poly.type
_entity_poly.pdbx_seq_one_letter_code
_entity_poly.pdbx_strand_id
1 'polypeptide(L)'
;MKRSYGNAYDSLAGIGAVIGYRTGKILFVGIRNKYCTVCDMAERNYCEPRTHKCYKNFDRNASSTRMEADAIAEGFNDSLKMHGLIYKTIIADGDSNVYKCILHNNPYSEQMVVVKKIECTNHLLRNLCKKLKIVAETTRPKTQRKRGFIEMRNVVKKSILKIRKEVIRIASVRNEEMQPHHYKATELRKDILNIPSHIFGDHNQCKERGYKCEDDCVMEKNYVPLLKLHGLYPKIETAVTYTRCDQKVR
;
A
#
# COMPACT_ATOMS: atom_id res chain seq x y z
N MET A 1 -13.03 -0.58 -11.13
CA MET A 1 -12.53 -1.21 -9.91
C MET A 1 -12.50 -2.74 -9.95
N LYS A 2 -11.35 -3.37 -10.24
CA LYS A 2 -11.18 -4.79 -9.84
C LYS A 2 -11.13 -4.81 -8.32
N ARG A 3 -12.16 -5.35 -7.66
CA ARG A 3 -12.16 -5.44 -6.20
C ARG A 3 -10.96 -6.29 -5.77
N SER A 4 -10.19 -5.81 -4.78
CA SER A 4 -9.05 -6.53 -4.22
C SER A 4 -9.43 -7.80 -3.42
N TYR A 5 -10.69 -8.24 -3.50
CA TYR A 5 -11.27 -9.36 -2.77
C TYR A 5 -11.65 -10.48 -3.75
N GLY A 6 -10.74 -11.44 -3.94
CA GLY A 6 -11.02 -12.84 -4.26
C GLY A 6 -11.67 -13.20 -5.60
N ASN A 7 -12.59 -12.40 -6.14
CA ASN A 7 -13.37 -12.70 -7.33
C ASN A 7 -13.24 -11.56 -8.35
N ALA A 8 -12.77 -11.89 -9.55
CA ALA A 8 -12.52 -10.94 -10.62
C ALA A 8 -13.84 -10.51 -11.30
N TYR A 9 -14.43 -9.42 -10.81
CA TYR A 9 -15.52 -8.73 -11.50
C TYR A 9 -15.04 -7.36 -12.01
N ASP A 10 -15.32 -7.09 -13.28
CA ASP A 10 -15.10 -5.78 -13.88
C ASP A 10 -16.27 -4.84 -13.52
N SER A 11 -15.94 -3.63 -13.06
CA SER A 11 -16.95 -2.63 -12.73
C SER A 11 -17.44 -1.91 -13.98
N LEU A 12 -18.75 -1.67 -14.05
CA LEU A 12 -19.38 -0.86 -15.10
C LEU A 12 -19.21 0.65 -14.84
N ALA A 13 -18.95 1.05 -13.60
CA ALA A 13 -18.67 2.42 -13.20
C ALA A 13 -17.38 2.49 -12.37
N GLY A 14 -16.70 3.64 -12.42
CA GLY A 14 -15.49 3.93 -11.67
C GLY A 14 -15.49 5.40 -11.25
N ILE A 15 -14.96 5.67 -10.05
CA ILE A 15 -14.85 7.02 -9.50
C ILE A 15 -13.39 7.22 -9.12
N GLY A 16 -12.80 8.32 -9.60
CA GLY A 16 -11.49 8.81 -9.16
C GLY A 16 -11.69 10.09 -8.36
N ALA A 17 -11.03 10.21 -7.22
CA ALA A 17 -11.04 11.44 -6.44
C ALA A 17 -9.61 11.87 -6.08
N VAL A 18 -9.34 13.17 -6.20
CA VAL A 18 -8.11 13.80 -5.73
C VAL A 18 -8.43 14.57 -4.46
N ILE A 19 -7.71 14.27 -3.37
CA ILE A 19 -7.93 14.86 -2.06
C ILE A 19 -6.63 15.52 -1.60
N GLY A 20 -6.72 16.75 -1.12
CA GLY A 20 -5.58 17.47 -0.55
C GLY A 20 -5.13 16.81 0.75
N TYR A 21 -3.91 16.27 0.78
CA TYR A 21 -3.40 15.51 1.93
C TYR A 21 -3.43 16.30 3.25
N ARG A 22 -3.06 17.59 3.21
CA ARG A 22 -3.03 18.45 4.41
C ARG A 22 -4.40 19.02 4.78
N THR A 23 -5.22 19.34 3.78
CA THR A 23 -6.49 20.05 3.99
C THR A 23 -7.67 19.10 4.18
N GLY A 24 -7.55 17.83 3.76
CA GLY A 24 -8.66 16.88 3.70
C GLY A 24 -9.75 17.25 2.69
N LYS A 25 -9.56 18.32 1.90
CA LYS A 25 -10.57 18.81 0.96
C LYS A 25 -10.50 18.04 -0.35
N ILE A 26 -11.67 17.81 -0.94
CA ILE A 26 -11.79 17.23 -2.27
C ILE A 26 -11.38 18.29 -3.29
N LEU A 27 -10.36 17.98 -4.09
CA LEU A 27 -9.86 18.84 -5.15
C LEU A 27 -10.48 18.49 -6.50
N PHE A 28 -10.80 17.21 -6.71
CA PHE A 28 -11.39 16.73 -7.96
C PHE A 28 -12.17 15.44 -7.74
N VAL A 29 -13.26 15.25 -8.50
CA VAL A 29 -13.99 13.98 -8.61
C VAL A 29 -14.31 13.74 -10.08
N GLY A 30 -13.78 12.64 -10.63
CA GLY A 30 -14.07 12.18 -11.98
C GLY A 30 -14.89 10.89 -11.93
N ILE A 31 -16.00 10.87 -12.65
CA ILE A 31 -16.87 9.70 -12.77
C ILE A 31 -16.73 9.13 -14.18
N ARG A 32 -16.49 7.82 -14.27
CA ARG A 32 -16.50 7.07 -15.52
C ARG A 32 -17.58 6.01 -15.48
N ASN A 33 -18.31 5.87 -16.58
CA ASN A 33 -19.40 4.92 -16.70
C ASN A 33 -19.42 4.32 -18.10
N LYS A 34 -19.44 2.99 -18.15
CA LYS A 34 -19.49 2.17 -19.36
C LYS A 34 -20.90 1.74 -19.73
N TYR A 35 -21.85 1.89 -18.81
CA TYR A 35 -23.16 1.31 -18.93
C TYR A 35 -24.27 2.36 -18.91
N CYS A 36 -25.18 2.23 -19.87
CA CYS A 36 -26.46 2.93 -19.89
C CYS A 36 -27.52 1.92 -20.31
N THR A 37 -28.57 1.75 -19.51
CA THR A 37 -29.64 0.78 -19.78
C THR A 37 -30.34 1.05 -21.11
N VAL A 38 -30.60 2.32 -21.44
CA VAL A 38 -31.29 2.71 -22.68
C VAL A 38 -30.43 2.39 -23.90
N CYS A 39 -29.13 2.71 -23.85
CA CYS A 39 -28.20 2.36 -24.92
C CYS A 39 -28.00 0.86 -25.06
N ASP A 40 -27.85 0.14 -23.95
CA ASP A 40 -27.63 -1.31 -23.95
C ASP A 40 -28.84 -2.08 -24.49
N MET A 41 -30.06 -1.63 -24.16
CA MET A 41 -31.28 -2.22 -24.70
C MET A 41 -31.44 -1.95 -26.20
N ALA A 42 -31.11 -0.75 -26.65
CA ALA A 42 -31.17 -0.39 -28.06
C ALA A 42 -30.17 -1.20 -28.90
N GLU A 43 -28.93 -1.34 -28.41
CA GLU A 43 -27.88 -2.16 -29.02
C GLU A 43 -28.32 -3.64 -29.15
N ARG A 44 -28.93 -4.22 -28.11
CA ARG A 44 -29.44 -5.61 -28.15
C ARG A 44 -30.59 -5.80 -29.13
N ASN A 45 -31.40 -4.77 -29.33
CA ASN A 45 -32.57 -4.79 -30.21
C ASN A 45 -32.24 -4.29 -31.63
N TYR A 46 -30.97 -4.02 -31.93
CA TYR A 46 -30.51 -3.48 -33.22
C TYR A 46 -31.30 -2.23 -33.66
N CYS A 47 -31.59 -1.34 -32.71
CA CYS A 47 -32.31 -0.10 -32.96
C CYS A 47 -31.61 1.11 -32.35
N GLU A 48 -32.01 2.30 -32.80
CA GLU A 48 -31.47 3.54 -32.24
C GLU A 48 -32.01 3.78 -30.82
N PRO A 49 -31.15 4.22 -29.87
CA PRO A 49 -31.58 4.51 -28.52
C PRO A 49 -32.55 5.69 -28.51
N ARG A 50 -33.64 5.54 -27.75
CA ARG A 50 -34.57 6.64 -27.48
C ARG A 50 -33.83 7.82 -26.86
N THR A 51 -34.27 9.05 -27.16
CA THR A 51 -33.69 10.27 -26.60
C THR A 51 -33.70 10.22 -25.07
N HIS A 52 -32.52 10.31 -24.46
CA HIS A 52 -32.34 10.26 -23.02
C HIS A 52 -31.04 10.97 -22.61
N LYS A 53 -30.93 11.32 -21.32
CA LYS A 53 -29.68 11.84 -20.76
C LYS A 53 -28.72 10.69 -20.50
N CYS A 54 -27.78 10.47 -21.41
CA CYS A 54 -26.79 9.41 -21.30
C CYS A 54 -25.59 9.87 -20.46
N TYR A 55 -25.25 9.09 -19.42
CA TYR A 55 -24.06 9.29 -18.61
C TYR A 55 -22.93 8.32 -18.95
N LYS A 56 -23.07 7.54 -20.04
CA LYS A 56 -22.00 6.68 -20.55
C LYS A 56 -20.93 7.56 -21.18
N ASN A 57 -19.75 7.58 -20.58
CA ASN A 57 -18.60 8.41 -21.00
C ASN A 57 -17.31 7.61 -21.09
N PHE A 58 -17.40 6.28 -21.05
CA PHE A 58 -16.26 5.39 -21.13
C PHE A 58 -16.58 4.18 -22.01
N ASP A 59 -15.56 3.67 -22.71
CA ASP A 59 -15.69 2.53 -23.59
C ASP A 59 -16.04 1.25 -22.79
N ARG A 60 -17.04 0.51 -23.29
CA ARG A 60 -17.53 -0.76 -22.75
C ARG A 60 -16.42 -1.80 -22.67
N ASN A 61 -15.53 -1.82 -23.66
CA ASN A 61 -14.46 -2.81 -23.79
C ASN A 61 -13.18 -2.41 -23.04
N ALA A 62 -13.07 -1.16 -22.59
CA ALA A 62 -11.92 -0.71 -21.82
C ALA A 62 -11.91 -1.38 -20.42
N SER A 63 -10.71 -1.63 -19.87
CA SER A 63 -10.61 -2.24 -18.55
C SER A 63 -11.16 -1.33 -17.44
N SER A 64 -11.67 -1.93 -16.36
CA SER A 64 -12.20 -1.17 -15.23
C SER A 64 -11.13 -0.40 -14.45
N THR A 65 -9.86 -0.78 -14.59
CA THR A 65 -8.72 -0.10 -13.99
C THR A 65 -8.32 1.17 -14.76
N ARG A 66 -8.59 1.21 -16.07
CA ARG A 66 -8.38 2.43 -16.88
C ARG A 66 -9.31 3.56 -16.50
N MET A 67 -10.52 3.25 -16.04
CA MET A 67 -11.51 4.25 -15.61
C MET A 67 -11.00 5.14 -14.47
N GLU A 68 -10.37 4.53 -13.47
CA GLU A 68 -9.80 5.23 -12.33
C GLU A 68 -8.56 6.02 -12.73
N ALA A 69 -7.66 5.42 -13.53
CA ALA A 69 -6.48 6.10 -14.04
C ALA A 69 -6.83 7.33 -14.89
N ASP A 70 -7.82 7.19 -15.78
CA ASP A 70 -8.31 8.27 -16.65
C ASP A 70 -8.97 9.41 -15.85
N ALA A 71 -9.84 9.06 -14.89
CA ALA A 71 -10.46 10.05 -14.01
C ALA A 71 -9.43 10.84 -13.19
N ILE A 72 -8.39 10.17 -12.66
CA ILE A 72 -7.34 10.87 -11.92
C ILE A 72 -6.48 11.72 -12.86
N ALA A 73 -6.13 11.21 -14.04
CA ALA A 73 -5.35 11.98 -15.02
C ALA A 73 -6.06 13.26 -15.45
N GLU A 74 -7.38 13.22 -15.69
CA GLU A 74 -8.21 14.40 -15.93
C GLU A 74 -8.04 15.42 -14.80
N GLY A 75 -8.21 15.00 -13.55
CA GLY A 75 -8.05 15.89 -12.39
C GLY A 75 -6.66 16.50 -12.24
N PHE A 76 -5.60 15.83 -12.71
CA PHE A 76 -4.25 16.38 -12.76
C PHE A 76 -4.09 17.39 -13.89
N ASN A 77 -4.60 17.10 -15.09
CA ASN A 77 -4.54 18.02 -16.23
C ASN A 77 -5.31 19.32 -15.95
N ASP A 78 -6.48 19.21 -15.32
CA ASP A 78 -7.33 20.37 -15.06
C ASP A 78 -6.96 21.15 -13.79
N SER A 79 -6.02 20.64 -12.99
CA SER A 79 -5.67 21.21 -11.67
C SER A 79 -5.25 22.69 -11.72
N LEU A 80 -4.48 23.09 -12.73
CA LEU A 80 -4.06 24.48 -12.93
C LEU A 80 -5.24 25.37 -13.32
N LYS A 81 -6.10 24.90 -14.23
CA LYS A 81 -7.27 25.65 -14.69
C LYS A 81 -8.33 25.80 -13.59
N MET A 82 -8.57 24.74 -12.83
CA MET A 82 -9.61 24.71 -11.80
C MET A 82 -9.21 25.46 -10.54
N HIS A 83 -7.95 25.30 -10.11
CA HIS A 83 -7.52 25.75 -8.78
C HIS A 83 -6.22 26.56 -8.77
N GLY A 84 -5.51 26.68 -9.92
CA GLY A 84 -4.18 27.28 -9.97
C GLY A 84 -3.11 26.48 -9.21
N LEU A 85 -3.31 25.16 -9.05
CA LEU A 85 -2.45 24.29 -8.23
C LEU A 85 -1.65 23.31 -9.07
N ILE A 86 -0.39 23.07 -8.64
CA ILE A 86 0.45 22.01 -9.18
C ILE A 86 0.52 20.86 -8.17
N TYR A 87 0.05 19.68 -8.56
CA TYR A 87 0.13 18.48 -7.73
C TYR A 87 1.49 17.79 -7.91
N LYS A 88 2.48 18.27 -7.15
CA LYS A 88 3.86 17.74 -7.21
C LYS A 88 4.01 16.29 -6.75
N THR A 89 3.12 15.81 -5.89
CA THR A 89 3.27 14.49 -5.26
C THR A 89 1.92 13.81 -5.10
N ILE A 90 1.85 12.54 -5.52
CA ILE A 90 0.68 11.69 -5.37
C ILE A 90 0.97 10.57 -4.37
N ILE A 91 0.07 10.37 -3.42
CA ILE A 91 0.06 9.21 -2.53
C ILE A 91 -0.97 8.24 -3.10
N ALA A 92 -0.49 7.16 -3.70
CA ALA A 92 -1.33 6.17 -4.35
C ALA A 92 -0.98 4.76 -3.87
N ASP A 93 -1.83 3.80 -4.19
CA ASP A 93 -1.50 2.39 -3.98
C ASP A 93 -0.44 1.92 -4.98
N GLY A 94 -0.07 0.64 -4.88
CA GLY A 94 0.89 0.01 -5.78
C GLY A 94 0.40 -0.14 -7.22
N ASP A 95 -0.81 0.27 -7.59
CA ASP A 95 -1.30 0.09 -8.95
C ASP A 95 -0.55 1.04 -9.90
N SER A 96 0.27 0.43 -10.75
CA SER A 96 1.17 1.15 -11.64
C SER A 96 0.48 1.95 -12.75
N ASN A 97 -0.81 1.68 -13.01
CA ASN A 97 -1.53 2.25 -14.15
C ASN A 97 -1.86 3.74 -13.97
N VAL A 98 -2.27 4.16 -12.76
CA VAL A 98 -2.63 5.56 -12.49
C VAL A 98 -1.40 6.45 -12.65
N TYR A 99 -0.29 6.08 -12.01
CA TYR A 99 0.94 6.87 -12.08
C TYR A 99 1.53 6.91 -13.50
N LYS A 100 1.52 5.80 -14.23
CA LYS A 100 1.92 5.78 -15.65
C LYS A 100 1.07 6.72 -16.50
N CYS A 101 -0.25 6.73 -16.27
CA CYS A 101 -1.16 7.62 -16.98
C CYS A 101 -0.86 9.10 -16.69
N ILE A 102 -0.58 9.46 -15.43
CA ILE A 102 -0.18 10.83 -15.07
C ILE A 102 1.14 11.21 -15.76
N LEU A 103 2.15 10.33 -15.74
CA LEU A 103 3.43 10.60 -16.39
C LEU A 103 3.30 10.76 -17.91
N HIS A 104 2.48 9.91 -18.55
CA HIS A 104 2.22 9.99 -19.98
C HIS A 104 1.54 11.31 -20.37
N ASN A 105 0.56 11.76 -19.60
CA ASN A 105 -0.13 13.02 -19.86
C ASN A 105 0.74 14.25 -19.58
N ASN A 106 1.76 14.10 -18.72
CA ASN A 106 2.71 15.16 -18.36
C ASN A 106 2.01 16.51 -18.07
N PRO A 107 1.10 16.57 -17.09
CA PRO A 107 0.18 17.70 -16.85
C PRO A 107 0.89 19.04 -16.58
N TYR A 108 2.15 19.00 -16.17
CA TYR A 108 2.93 20.16 -15.74
C TYR A 108 4.21 20.34 -16.55
N SER A 109 4.16 19.95 -17.83
CA SER A 109 5.29 20.03 -18.76
C SER A 109 5.85 21.45 -18.87
N GLU A 110 4.96 22.45 -19.00
CA GLU A 110 5.31 23.87 -19.08
C GLU A 110 6.02 24.40 -17.83
N GLN A 111 5.64 23.90 -16.65
CA GLN A 111 6.26 24.28 -15.37
C GLN A 111 7.49 23.42 -15.03
N MET A 112 7.88 22.50 -15.92
CA MET A 112 9.01 21.57 -15.74
C MET A 112 8.90 20.72 -14.45
N VAL A 113 7.68 20.35 -14.05
CA VAL A 113 7.44 19.57 -12.83
C VAL A 113 7.04 18.13 -13.17
N VAL A 114 7.86 17.18 -12.74
CA VAL A 114 7.50 15.75 -12.79
C VAL A 114 6.82 15.35 -11.48
N VAL A 115 5.60 14.81 -11.60
CA VAL A 115 4.84 14.27 -10.48
C VAL A 115 5.59 13.11 -9.85
N LYS A 116 5.75 13.14 -8.52
CA LYS A 116 6.37 12.05 -7.76
C LYS A 116 5.32 11.15 -7.14
N LYS A 117 5.51 9.83 -7.23
CA LYS A 117 4.70 8.85 -6.51
C LYS A 117 5.28 8.53 -5.14
N ILE A 118 4.41 8.47 -4.15
CA ILE A 118 4.66 7.88 -2.83
C ILE A 118 3.67 6.73 -2.64
N GLU A 119 4.15 5.57 -2.20
CA GLU A 119 3.28 4.44 -1.87
C GLU A 119 2.50 4.71 -0.59
N CYS A 120 1.22 4.33 -0.60
CA CYS A 120 0.34 4.43 0.56
C CYS A 120 0.79 3.49 1.69
N THR A 121 0.90 4.01 2.91
CA THR A 121 1.28 3.25 4.12
C THR A 121 0.41 2.00 4.33
N ASN A 122 -0.90 2.09 4.07
CA ASN A 122 -1.80 0.95 4.19
C ASN A 122 -1.42 -0.18 3.22
N HIS A 123 -1.01 0.18 2.00
CA HIS A 123 -0.58 -0.77 0.99
C HIS A 123 0.78 -1.37 1.35
N LEU A 124 1.73 -0.56 1.83
CA LEU A 124 3.03 -1.02 2.34
C LEU A 124 2.87 -2.05 3.47
N LEU A 125 2.04 -1.75 4.48
CA LEU A 125 1.80 -2.66 5.61
C LEU A 125 1.06 -3.93 5.18
N ARG A 126 0.15 -3.84 4.21
CA ARG A 126 -0.52 -5.02 3.64
C ARG A 126 0.48 -5.90 2.89
N ASN A 127 1.40 -5.32 2.13
CA ASN A 127 2.44 -6.05 1.40
C ASN A 127 3.43 -6.71 2.36
N LEU A 128 3.82 -6.03 3.45
CA LEU A 128 4.59 -6.64 4.54
C LEU A 128 3.86 -7.87 5.10
N CYS A 129 2.59 -7.74 5.48
CA CYS A 129 1.81 -8.85 6.02
C CYS A 129 1.70 -10.01 5.02
N LYS A 130 1.51 -9.73 3.72
CA LYS A 130 1.49 -10.77 2.67
C LYS A 130 2.82 -11.52 2.59
N LYS A 131 3.95 -10.81 2.57
CA LYS A 131 5.30 -11.43 2.55
C LYS A 131 5.52 -12.31 3.80
N LEU A 132 5.14 -11.82 4.97
CA LEU A 132 5.24 -12.59 6.22
C LEU A 132 4.32 -13.83 6.22
N LYS A 133 3.12 -13.74 5.64
CA LYS A 133 2.24 -14.90 5.45
C LYS A 133 2.88 -15.96 4.58
N ILE A 134 3.53 -15.59 3.47
CA ILE A 134 4.26 -16.53 2.62
C ILE A 134 5.37 -17.25 3.41
N VAL A 135 6.09 -16.54 4.28
CA VAL A 135 7.08 -17.16 5.18
C VAL A 135 6.42 -18.15 6.14
N ALA A 136 5.32 -17.74 6.80
CA ALA A 136 4.58 -18.59 7.72
C ALA A 136 3.88 -19.78 7.05
N GLU A 137 3.62 -19.70 5.75
CA GLU A 137 2.97 -20.74 4.95
C GLU A 137 3.96 -21.64 4.21
N THR A 138 5.26 -21.28 4.22
CA THR A 138 6.33 -22.01 3.53
C THR A 138 6.36 -23.48 3.95
N THR A 139 6.21 -24.36 2.97
CA THR A 139 6.22 -25.82 3.16
C THR A 139 7.60 -26.37 2.85
N ARG A 140 8.09 -27.31 3.68
CA ARG A 140 9.29 -28.11 3.39
C ARG A 140 8.90 -29.58 3.26
N PRO A 141 9.61 -30.42 2.47
CA PRO A 141 9.39 -31.87 2.47
C PRO A 141 9.58 -32.46 3.88
N LYS A 142 8.83 -33.51 4.25
CA LYS A 142 8.93 -34.13 5.59
C LYS A 142 10.37 -34.57 5.92
N THR A 143 11.12 -35.03 4.92
CA THR A 143 12.53 -35.45 5.01
C THR A 143 13.49 -34.32 5.40
N GLN A 144 13.12 -33.05 5.15
CA GLN A 144 13.96 -31.88 5.44
C GLN A 144 13.42 -31.04 6.62
N ARG A 145 12.35 -31.50 7.29
CA ARG A 145 11.75 -30.79 8.43
C ARG A 145 12.44 -31.22 9.72
N LYS A 146 13.19 -30.29 10.32
CA LYS A 146 13.59 -30.41 11.73
C LYS A 146 12.35 -30.41 12.64
N ARG A 147 12.40 -31.17 13.75
CA ARG A 147 11.36 -31.18 14.80
C ARG A 147 11.08 -29.74 15.26
N GLY A 148 9.82 -29.39 15.47
CA GLY A 148 9.42 -28.02 15.88
C GLY A 148 9.18 -27.02 14.74
N PHE A 149 9.42 -27.38 13.47
CA PHE A 149 9.21 -26.46 12.34
C PHE A 149 7.78 -25.91 12.22
N ILE A 150 6.77 -26.75 12.49
CA ILE A 150 5.36 -26.35 12.43
C ILE A 150 5.01 -25.37 13.56
N GLU A 151 5.55 -25.62 14.77
CA GLU A 151 5.39 -24.72 15.91
C GLU A 151 5.95 -23.33 15.57
N MET A 152 7.15 -23.27 15.00
CA MET A 152 7.77 -22.00 14.61
C MET A 152 6.98 -21.26 13.52
N ARG A 153 6.42 -21.98 12.54
CA ARG A 153 5.49 -21.37 11.55
C ARG A 153 4.27 -20.74 12.23
N ASN A 154 3.71 -21.41 13.23
CA ASN A 154 2.56 -20.90 13.98
C ASN A 154 2.93 -19.66 14.82
N VAL A 155 4.12 -19.64 15.42
CA VAL A 155 4.66 -18.45 16.12
C VAL A 155 4.76 -17.26 15.15
N VAL A 156 5.33 -17.46 13.95
CA VAL A 156 5.41 -16.40 12.93
C VAL A 156 4.00 -15.93 12.53
N LYS A 157 3.08 -16.87 12.25
CA LYS A 157 1.70 -16.57 11.83
C LYS A 157 0.95 -15.72 12.86
N LYS A 158 1.07 -16.05 14.15
CA LYS A 158 0.44 -15.28 15.25
C LYS A 158 1.08 -13.89 15.42
N SER A 159 2.34 -13.74 15.05
CA SER A 159 3.12 -12.50 15.25
C SER A 159 2.96 -11.47 14.14
N ILE A 160 2.40 -11.82 12.97
CA ILE A 160 2.27 -10.91 11.81
C ILE A 160 1.54 -9.61 12.16
N LEU A 161 0.41 -9.70 12.88
CA LEU A 161 -0.36 -8.52 13.28
C LEU A 161 0.36 -7.73 14.38
N LYS A 162 1.12 -8.39 15.26
CA LYS A 162 1.96 -7.71 16.26
C LYS A 162 3.03 -6.86 15.57
N ILE A 163 3.76 -7.43 14.59
CA ILE A 163 4.74 -6.70 13.78
C ILE A 163 4.10 -5.48 13.10
N ARG A 164 2.93 -5.64 12.48
CA ARG A 164 2.23 -4.51 11.84
C ARG A 164 1.85 -3.41 12.84
N LYS A 165 1.29 -3.76 14.00
CA LYS A 165 0.91 -2.80 15.03
C LYS A 165 2.14 -2.05 15.54
N GLU A 166 3.23 -2.76 15.72
CA GLU A 166 4.48 -2.19 16.22
C GLU A 166 5.10 -1.18 15.24
N VAL A 167 5.07 -1.47 13.92
CA VAL A 167 5.49 -0.50 12.90
C VAL A 167 4.67 0.79 12.99
N ILE A 168 3.35 0.69 13.14
CA ILE A 168 2.46 1.86 13.25
C ILE A 168 2.77 2.65 14.53
N ARG A 169 2.92 1.95 15.66
CA ARG A 169 3.20 2.56 16.97
C ARG A 169 4.51 3.37 16.92
N ILE A 170 5.60 2.75 16.47
CA ILE A 170 6.91 3.41 16.35
C ILE A 170 6.83 4.60 15.38
N ALA A 171 6.17 4.44 14.24
CA ALA A 171 6.02 5.54 13.29
C ALA A 171 5.26 6.74 13.89
N SER A 172 4.22 6.50 14.71
CA SER A 172 3.50 7.56 15.42
C SER A 172 4.43 8.32 16.37
N VAL A 173 5.14 7.58 17.23
CA VAL A 173 6.07 8.16 18.21
C VAL A 173 7.14 9.00 17.52
N ARG A 174 7.79 8.47 16.45
CA ARG A 174 8.80 9.21 15.68
C ARG A 174 8.25 10.46 15.00
N ASN A 175 6.99 10.44 14.59
CA ASN A 175 6.37 11.62 13.98
C ASN A 175 6.15 12.75 15.00
N GLU A 176 5.84 12.42 16.25
CA GLU A 176 5.60 13.36 17.35
C GLU A 176 6.89 13.99 17.92
N GLU A 177 8.05 13.36 17.74
CA GLU A 177 9.34 13.89 18.22
C GLU A 177 9.65 15.29 17.65
N MET A 178 10.26 16.18 18.42
CA MET A 178 10.76 17.47 17.92
C MET A 178 12.16 17.32 17.32
N GLN A 179 12.27 16.54 16.26
CA GLN A 179 13.54 16.25 15.57
C GLN A 179 13.44 16.53 14.06
N PRO A 180 14.58 16.81 13.39
CA PRO A 180 14.61 16.97 11.94
C PRO A 180 14.09 15.73 11.20
N HIS A 181 13.38 15.94 10.07
CA HIS A 181 12.79 14.85 9.28
C HIS A 181 13.79 13.76 8.87
N HIS A 182 15.03 14.13 8.52
CA HIS A 182 16.07 13.17 8.12
C HIS A 182 16.51 12.27 9.28
N TYR A 183 16.56 12.82 10.49
CA TYR A 183 16.89 12.08 11.71
C TYR A 183 15.76 11.09 12.03
N LYS A 184 14.52 11.57 12.06
CA LYS A 184 13.32 10.74 12.25
C LYS A 184 13.27 9.57 11.27
N ALA A 185 13.53 9.81 9.99
CA ALA A 185 13.52 8.78 8.96
C ALA A 185 14.63 7.72 9.18
N THR A 186 15.82 8.16 9.57
CA THR A 186 16.95 7.27 9.87
C THR A 186 16.66 6.39 11.08
N GLU A 187 16.17 6.98 12.16
CA GLU A 187 15.86 6.25 13.39
C GLU A 187 14.65 5.33 13.21
N LEU A 188 13.58 5.79 12.55
CA LEU A 188 12.44 4.94 12.20
C LEU A 188 12.86 3.73 11.36
N ARG A 189 13.81 3.91 10.42
CA ARG A 189 14.33 2.80 9.64
C ARG A 189 15.05 1.79 10.52
N LYS A 190 15.94 2.25 11.39
CA LYS A 190 16.63 1.38 12.33
C LYS A 190 15.60 0.62 13.17
N ASP A 191 14.60 1.31 13.68
CA ASP A 191 13.55 0.78 14.53
C ASP A 191 12.75 -0.32 13.86
N ILE A 192 12.28 -0.09 12.63
CA ILE A 192 11.57 -1.08 11.83
C ILE A 192 12.40 -2.37 11.65
N LEU A 193 13.71 -2.26 11.47
CA LEU A 193 14.60 -3.42 11.34
C LEU A 193 14.76 -4.21 12.65
N ASN A 194 14.56 -3.57 13.80
CA ASN A 194 14.63 -4.23 15.11
C ASN A 194 13.30 -4.90 15.52
N ILE A 195 12.17 -4.53 14.91
CA ILE A 195 10.85 -5.08 15.25
C ILE A 195 10.81 -6.61 15.27
N PRO A 196 11.38 -7.35 14.29
CA PRO A 196 11.37 -8.81 14.35
C PRO A 196 12.07 -9.35 15.59
N SER A 197 13.26 -8.84 15.93
CA SER A 197 14.00 -9.23 17.12
C SER A 197 13.15 -9.02 18.38
N HIS A 198 12.60 -7.80 18.52
CA HIS A 198 11.74 -7.42 19.63
C HIS A 198 10.51 -8.34 19.77
N ILE A 199 9.75 -8.54 18.70
CA ILE A 199 8.51 -9.32 18.71
C ILE A 199 8.75 -10.82 18.97
N PHE A 200 9.95 -11.34 18.66
CA PHE A 200 10.31 -12.73 18.89
C PHE A 200 11.12 -12.95 20.17
N GLY A 201 11.24 -11.94 21.05
CA GLY A 201 11.83 -12.06 22.38
C GLY A 201 13.35 -11.81 22.45
N ASP A 202 13.97 -11.25 21.40
CA ASP A 202 15.36 -10.78 21.44
C ASP A 202 15.40 -9.27 21.67
N HIS A 203 15.67 -8.90 22.93
CA HIS A 203 15.63 -7.51 23.41
C HIS A 203 16.99 -6.83 23.50
N ASN A 204 18.06 -7.44 22.95
CA ASN A 204 19.42 -6.90 23.04
C ASN A 204 19.52 -5.44 22.52
N GLN A 205 18.87 -5.15 21.40
CA GLN A 205 18.86 -3.82 20.77
C GLN A 205 17.71 -2.91 21.26
N CYS A 206 16.82 -3.41 22.14
CA CYS A 206 15.70 -2.62 22.64
C CYS A 206 16.15 -1.62 23.72
N LYS A 207 17.02 -2.07 24.64
CA LYS A 207 17.58 -1.25 25.73
C LYS A 207 18.40 -0.07 25.20
N GLU A 208 19.27 -0.34 24.22
CA GLU A 208 20.13 0.68 23.59
C GLU A 208 19.35 1.80 22.89
N ARG A 209 18.09 1.54 22.54
CA ARG A 209 17.26 2.46 21.76
C ARG A 209 16.14 3.11 22.56
N GLY A 210 16.15 2.95 23.88
CA GLY A 210 15.16 3.55 24.77
C GLY A 210 13.74 3.00 24.57
N TYR A 211 13.59 1.79 24.03
CA TYR A 211 12.30 1.13 23.99
C TYR A 211 11.88 0.81 25.42
N LYS A 212 10.77 1.41 25.87
CA LYS A 212 10.00 0.87 26.97
C LYS A 212 9.33 -0.40 26.47
N CYS A 213 10.08 -1.51 26.45
CA CYS A 213 9.45 -2.81 26.46
C CYS A 213 8.59 -2.84 27.73
N GLU A 214 7.30 -3.13 27.61
CA GLU A 214 6.45 -3.34 28.79
C GLU A 214 7.19 -4.31 29.73
N ASP A 215 7.17 -4.05 31.03
CA ASP A 215 7.97 -4.77 32.04
C ASP A 215 7.75 -6.31 32.03
N ASP A 216 6.74 -6.78 31.29
CA ASP A 216 6.42 -8.18 31.01
C ASP A 216 7.36 -8.89 30.00
N CYS A 217 8.20 -8.16 29.25
CA CYS A 217 9.07 -8.76 28.21
C CYS A 217 10.23 -9.62 28.76
N VAL A 218 10.57 -9.51 30.04
CA VAL A 218 11.72 -10.23 30.64
C VAL A 218 11.44 -11.74 30.78
N MET A 219 10.18 -12.16 30.70
CA MET A 219 9.76 -13.56 30.85
C MET A 219 9.30 -14.24 29.55
N GLU A 220 9.32 -13.52 28.42
CA GLU A 220 8.91 -14.10 27.13
C GLU A 220 10.01 -14.99 26.54
N LYS A 221 9.62 -16.18 26.08
CA LYS A 221 10.53 -17.15 25.44
C LYS A 221 11.16 -16.54 24.19
N ASN A 222 12.49 -16.50 24.12
CA ASN A 222 13.19 -16.03 22.91
C ASN A 222 13.11 -17.08 21.79
N TYR A 223 12.36 -16.76 20.73
CA TYR A 223 12.16 -17.62 19.56
C TYR A 223 13.20 -17.36 18.45
N VAL A 224 14.01 -16.30 18.52
CA VAL A 224 14.97 -15.94 17.45
C VAL A 224 15.95 -17.07 17.14
N PRO A 225 16.60 -17.74 18.11
CA PRO A 225 17.51 -18.85 17.83
C PRO A 225 16.81 -20.01 17.10
N LEU A 226 15.58 -20.34 17.50
CA LEU A 226 14.79 -21.41 16.87
C LEU A 226 14.36 -21.01 15.45
N LEU A 227 13.92 -19.76 15.25
CA LEU A 227 13.57 -19.25 13.93
C LEU A 227 14.78 -19.23 12.98
N LYS A 228 15.98 -18.93 13.48
CA LYS A 228 17.24 -19.03 12.71
C LYS A 228 17.57 -20.49 12.37
N LEU A 229 17.48 -21.41 13.33
CA LEU A 229 17.71 -22.85 13.14
C LEU A 229 16.83 -23.44 12.02
N HIS A 230 15.60 -22.97 11.91
CA HIS A 230 14.63 -23.37 10.90
C HIS A 230 14.70 -22.54 9.61
N GLY A 231 15.60 -21.56 9.50
CA GLY A 231 15.76 -20.69 8.34
C GLY A 231 14.53 -19.83 8.01
N LEU A 232 13.71 -19.54 9.03
CA LEU A 232 12.56 -18.64 8.91
C LEU A 232 12.96 -17.19 9.21
N TYR A 233 13.84 -16.98 10.19
CA TYR A 233 14.25 -15.65 10.62
C TYR A 233 14.85 -14.78 9.49
N PRO A 234 15.81 -15.28 8.66
CA PRO A 234 16.36 -14.47 7.58
C PRO A 234 15.32 -14.05 6.54
N LYS A 235 14.28 -14.89 6.32
CA LYS A 235 13.18 -14.57 5.42
C LYS A 235 12.27 -13.48 5.99
N ILE A 236 12.11 -13.44 7.32
CA ILE A 236 11.36 -12.39 8.01
C ILE A 236 12.11 -11.06 7.92
N GLU A 237 13.41 -11.06 8.22
CA GLU A 237 14.26 -9.86 8.09
C GLU A 237 14.24 -9.33 6.65
N THR A 238 14.31 -10.24 5.67
CA THR A 238 14.15 -9.91 4.26
C THR A 238 12.78 -9.26 4.00
N ALA A 239 11.67 -9.86 4.44
CA ALA A 239 10.33 -9.32 4.24
C ALA A 239 10.16 -7.90 4.82
N VAL A 240 10.77 -7.64 5.98
CA VAL A 240 10.76 -6.33 6.66
C VAL A 240 11.69 -5.34 5.97
N THR A 241 12.88 -5.76 5.53
CA THR A 241 13.83 -4.89 4.82
C THR A 241 13.27 -4.45 3.46
N TYR A 242 12.56 -5.34 2.75
CA TYR A 242 11.89 -5.04 1.49
C TYR A 242 10.53 -4.35 1.66
N THR A 243 10.24 -3.74 2.82
CA THR A 243 9.29 -2.62 2.89
C THR A 243 9.91 -1.31 2.38
N ARG A 244 11.12 -1.38 1.81
CA ARG A 244 11.71 -0.33 0.95
C ARG A 244 10.67 0.15 -0.05
N CYS A 245 10.08 1.27 0.29
CA CYS A 245 9.58 2.21 -0.68
C CYS A 245 10.82 2.73 -1.42
N ASP A 246 10.75 2.85 -2.75
CA ASP A 246 11.59 3.78 -3.52
C ASP A 246 11.23 5.24 -3.16
N GLN A 247 11.13 5.53 -1.86
CA GLN A 247 11.03 6.86 -1.34
C GLN A 247 12.44 7.41 -1.27
N LYS A 248 12.79 8.20 -2.29
CA LYS A 248 13.53 9.44 -2.03
C LYS A 248 12.66 10.26 -1.06
N VAL A 249 12.75 9.98 0.24
CA VAL A 249 12.13 10.78 1.30
C VAL A 249 12.86 12.13 1.29
N ARG A 250 12.13 13.18 0.94
CA ARG A 250 12.39 14.56 1.36
C ARG A 250 11.25 14.93 2.31
#